data_AF-A0A2P5BR07-F1
#
_entry.id   AF-A0A2P5BR07-F1
#
_cell.length_a   1.000
_cell.length_b   1.000
_cell.length_c   1.000
_cell.angle_alpha   90.00
_cell.angle_beta   90.00
_cell.angle_gamma   90.00
#
_symmetry.space_group_name_H-M   'P 1'
#
loop_
_entity.id
_entity.type
_entity.pdbx_description
1 polymer ?
#
loop_
_entity_poly.entity_id
_entity_poly.type
_entity_poly.pdbx_seq_one_letter_code
_entity_poly.pdbx_strand_id
1 'polypeptide(L)'
;PKPDTKRIITFANQSDYISFRHHIYEKQGGPKSIELKEIGPRFELRLFQIKLGTVDQSEAQTEWVIRPYMNTSKKRKFLGD
;
A
#
# COMPACT_ATOMS: atom_id res chain seq x y z
N PRO A 1 17.06 -3.15 -6.37
CA PRO A 1 16.76 -2.54 -7.70
C PRO A 1 18.03 -1.99 -8.32
N LYS A 2 18.17 -2.01 -9.66
CA LYS A 2 19.33 -1.38 -10.31
C LYS A 2 19.23 0.16 -10.18
N PRO A 3 20.33 0.90 -10.00
CA PRO A 3 20.30 2.35 -9.83
C PRO A 3 19.61 3.12 -10.97
N ASP A 4 19.62 2.57 -12.18
CA ASP A 4 19.03 3.10 -13.41
C ASP A 4 17.58 2.66 -13.65
N THR A 5 16.96 1.94 -12.71
CA THR A 5 15.57 1.49 -12.84
C THR A 5 14.62 2.69 -12.86
N LYS A 6 13.86 2.84 -13.95
CA LYS A 6 12.88 3.92 -14.14
C LYS A 6 11.48 3.60 -13.61
N ARG A 7 11.21 2.33 -13.32
CA ARG A 7 9.91 1.84 -12.86
C ARG A 7 9.81 1.94 -11.34
N ILE A 8 8.74 2.57 -10.85
CA ILE A 8 8.47 2.77 -9.44
C ILE A 8 7.05 2.31 -9.09
N ILE A 9 6.90 1.77 -7.89
CA ILE A 9 5.62 1.40 -7.31
C ILE A 9 5.48 2.16 -6.01
N THR A 10 4.35 2.84 -5.84
CA THR A 10 4.04 3.64 -4.66
C THR A 10 2.97 2.94 -3.85
N PHE A 11 3.24 2.72 -2.57
CA PHE A 11 2.26 2.39 -1.54
C PHE A 11 2.19 3.57 -0.59
N ALA A 12 1.20 4.44 -0.77
CA ALA A 12 0.99 5.61 0.07
C ALA A 12 -0.19 5.35 0.99
N ASN A 13 0.02 5.46 2.29
CA ASN A 13 -1.04 5.19 3.26
C ASN A 13 -1.69 6.51 3.73
N GLN A 14 -3.02 6.57 3.68
CA GLN A 14 -3.84 7.66 4.17
C GLN A 14 -5.08 7.09 4.87
N SER A 15 -5.22 7.31 6.18
CA SER A 15 -6.41 6.91 6.96
C SER A 15 -6.80 5.43 6.81
N ASP A 16 -5.85 4.52 7.00
CA ASP A 16 -5.99 3.05 6.85
C ASP A 16 -6.26 2.55 5.42
N TYR A 17 -6.18 3.42 4.41
CA TYR A 17 -6.20 3.04 3.00
C TYR A 17 -4.81 3.19 2.40
N ILE A 18 -4.32 2.10 1.82
CA ILE A 18 -3.05 2.06 1.09
C ILE A 18 -3.35 2.28 -0.39
N SER A 19 -3.02 3.47 -0.87
CA SER A 19 -3.07 3.83 -2.27
C SER A 19 -1.90 3.19 -3.02
N PHE A 20 -2.23 2.26 -3.91
CA PHE A 20 -1.29 1.64 -4.83
C PHE A 20 -1.26 2.40 -6.15
N ARG A 21 -0.08 2.83 -6.58
CA ARG A 21 0.13 3.41 -7.91
C ARG A 21 1.39 2.85 -8.55
N HIS A 22 1.38 2.71 -9.86
CA HIS A 22 2.47 2.12 -10.63
C HIS A 22 2.89 3.05 -11.77
N HIS A 23 4.10 3.58 -11.66
CA HIS A 23 4.62 4.60 -12.56
C HIS A 23 5.96 4.21 -13.19
N ILE A 24 6.28 4.85 -14.30
CA ILE A 24 7.64 5.00 -14.81
C ILE A 24 7.98 6.48 -14.70
N TYR A 25 9.24 6.79 -14.37
CA TYR A 25 9.72 8.16 -14.40
C TYR A 25 10.66 8.41 -15.58
N GLU A 26 10.55 9.60 -16.17
CA GLU A 26 11.43 10.11 -17.22
C GLU A 26 12.12 11.39 -16.73
N LYS A 27 13.37 11.61 -17.18
CA LYS A 27 14.16 12.78 -16.83
C LYS A 27 14.45 13.55 -18.11
N GLN A 28 13.60 14.51 -18.48
CA GLN A 28 13.70 15.20 -19.77
C GLN A 28 14.65 16.40 -19.77
N GLY A 29 15.10 16.89 -18.61
CA GLY A 29 15.92 18.12 -18.54
C GLY A 29 16.92 18.21 -17.39
N GLY A 30 17.32 17.11 -16.76
CA GLY A 30 18.28 17.08 -15.64
C GLY A 30 17.67 16.65 -14.30
N PRO A 31 18.42 16.74 -13.18
CA PRO A 31 18.04 16.14 -11.90
C PRO A 31 16.73 16.66 -11.28
N LYS A 32 16.31 17.88 -11.64
CA LYS A 32 15.12 18.55 -11.11
C LYS A 32 13.85 18.34 -11.94
N SER A 33 13.99 17.78 -13.14
CA SER A 33 12.87 17.48 -14.05
C SER A 33 12.64 15.97 -14.00
N ILE A 34 11.68 15.55 -13.19
CA ILE A 34 11.20 14.16 -13.13
C ILE A 34 9.73 14.18 -13.52
N GLU A 35 9.41 13.56 -14.64
CA GLU A 35 8.04 13.36 -15.09
C GLU A 35 7.60 11.93 -14.79
N LEU A 36 6.43 11.78 -14.18
CA LEU A 36 5.85 10.48 -13.86
C LEU A 36 4.78 10.14 -14.88
N LYS A 37 4.92 8.96 -15.51
CA LYS A 37 3.90 8.37 -16.37
C LYS A 37 3.31 7.15 -15.69
N GLU A 38 2.01 7.16 -15.49
CA GLU A 38 1.32 6.00 -14.94
C GLU A 38 1.14 4.91 -16.00
N ILE A 39 1.40 3.67 -15.62
CA ILE A 39 1.38 2.53 -16.57
C ILE A 39 0.63 1.30 -16.05
N GLY A 40 0.24 1.29 -14.77
CA GLY A 40 -0.43 0.15 -14.15
C GLY A 40 -1.76 0.52 -13.54
N PRO A 41 -2.42 -0.47 -12.91
CA PRO A 41 -3.71 -0.23 -12.28
C PRO A 41 -3.59 0.65 -11.04
N ARG A 42 -4.69 1.32 -10.72
CA ARG A 42 -4.89 2.07 -9.47
C ARG A 42 -5.73 1.24 -8.52
N PHE A 43 -5.21 1.00 -7.32
CA PHE A 43 -5.98 0.35 -6.26
C PHE A 43 -5.92 1.18 -4.99
N GLU A 44 -6.99 1.07 -4.22
CA GLU A 44 -7.00 1.45 -2.81
C GLU A 44 -7.19 0.16 -2.03
N LEU A 45 -6.18 -0.21 -1.24
CA LEU A 45 -6.16 -1.43 -0.45
C LEU A 45 -6.51 -1.07 0.99
N ARG A 46 -7.37 -1.86 1.62
CA ARG A 46 -7.64 -1.76 3.06
C ARG A 46 -7.31 -3.09 3.71
N LEU A 47 -6.42 -3.06 4.69
CA LEU A 47 -6.06 -4.26 5.45
C LEU A 47 -7.26 -4.74 6.27
N PHE A 48 -7.61 -6.02 6.13
CA PHE A 48 -8.70 -6.63 6.92
C PHE A 48 -8.19 -7.66 7.93
N GLN A 49 -7.13 -8.40 7.63
CA GLN A 49 -6.58 -9.43 8.52
C GLN A 49 -5.11 -9.70 8.19
N ILE A 50 -4.32 -9.98 9.22
CA ILE A 50 -2.97 -10.54 9.15
C ILE A 50 -2.98 -11.86 9.93
N LYS A 51 -2.62 -12.96 9.27
CA LYS A 51 -2.42 -14.27 9.88
C LYS A 51 -0.94 -14.67 9.81
N LEU A 52 -0.44 -15.28 10.89
CA LEU A 52 0.92 -15.81 10.98
C LEU A 52 1.00 -17.23 10.40
N GLY A 53 0.64 -17.38 9.13
CA GLY A 53 0.61 -18.67 8.44
C GLY A 53 0.35 -18.51 6.94
N THR A 54 0.23 -19.63 6.24
CA THR A 54 -0.08 -19.63 4.80
C THR A 54 -1.59 -19.49 4.56
N VAL A 55 -1.97 -19.20 3.31
CA VAL A 55 -3.39 -19.07 2.92
C VAL A 55 -4.18 -20.36 3.18
N ASP A 56 -3.54 -21.52 3.01
CA ASP A 56 -4.18 -22.83 3.20
C ASP A 56 -4.33 -23.22 4.68
N GLN A 57 -3.59 -22.58 5.59
CA GLN A 57 -3.66 -22.84 7.03
C GLN A 57 -4.82 -22.05 7.65
N SER A 58 -6.00 -22.67 7.67
CA SER A 58 -7.23 -22.07 8.24
C SER A 58 -7.06 -21.67 9.72
N GLU A 59 -6.37 -22.50 10.50
CA GLU A 59 -6.16 -22.38 11.96
C GLU A 59 -4.94 -21.54 12.35
N ALA A 60 -4.25 -20.90 11.39
CA ALA A 60 -3.12 -20.04 11.70
C ALA A 60 -3.50 -18.90 12.65
N GLN A 61 -2.59 -18.58 13.57
CA GLN A 61 -2.79 -17.52 14.56
C GLN A 61 -3.05 -16.18 13.88
N THR A 62 -4.10 -15.47 14.30
CA THR A 62 -4.39 -14.13 13.81
C THR A 62 -3.58 -13.11 14.60
N GLU A 63 -2.71 -12.37 13.91
CA GLU A 63 -1.93 -11.27 14.48
C GLU A 63 -2.80 -10.02 14.61
N TRP A 64 -3.51 -9.67 13.54
CA TRP A 64 -4.35 -8.48 13.49
C TRP A 64 -5.61 -8.73 12.68
N VAL A 65 -6.72 -8.12 13.07
CA VAL A 65 -7.99 -8.18 12.33
C VAL A 65 -8.77 -6.89 12.51
N ILE A 66 -9.38 -6.42 11.43
CA ILE A 66 -10.29 -5.29 11.47
C ILE A 66 -11.60 -5.71 12.17
N ARG A 67 -12.00 -4.95 13.19
CA ARG A 67 -13.23 -5.21 13.94
C ARG A 67 -14.22 -4.06 13.73
N PRO A 68 -15.01 -4.04 12.64
CA PRO A 68 -15.81 -2.87 12.28
C PRO A 68 -16.94 -2.57 13.25
N TYR A 69 -17.40 -3.57 14.01
CA TYR A 69 -18.58 -3.47 14.89
C TYR A 69 -18.27 -3.07 16.33
N MET A 70 -17.06 -2.60 16.66
CA MET A 70 -16.79 -2.01 17.98
C MET A 70 -17.08 -0.51 17.97
N ASN A 71 -17.63 0.02 19.06
CA ASN A 71 -18.02 1.43 19.18
C ASN A 71 -16.87 2.43 18.89
N THR A 72 -15.63 2.03 19.16
CA THR A 72 -14.44 2.88 18.96
C THR A 72 -13.74 2.64 17.63
N SER A 73 -14.16 1.68 16.81
CA SER A 73 -13.44 1.27 15.60
C SER A 73 -13.33 2.37 14.55
N LYS A 74 -14.34 3.23 14.42
CA LYS A 74 -14.30 4.37 13.48
C LYS A 74 -13.37 5.51 13.93
N LYS A 75 -12.99 5.54 15.21
CA LYS A 75 -12.15 6.58 15.80
C LYS A 75 -10.67 6.20 15.84
N ARG A 76 -10.35 4.93 15.60
CA ARG A 76 -8.98 4.39 15.65
C ARG A 76 -8.42 4.38 14.24
N LYS A 77 -7.27 5.04 14.05
CA LYS A 77 -6.38 4.79 12.92
C LYS A 77 -5.42 3.68 13.32
N PHE A 78 -5.27 2.66 12.48
CA PHE A 78 -4.41 1.50 12.75
C PHE A 78 -3.10 1.56 11.95
N LEU A 79 -3.10 2.24 10.81
CA LEU A 79 -1.98 2.39 9.91
C LEU A 79 -1.80 3.87 9.55
N GLY A 80 -0.65 4.44 9.89
CA GLY A 80 -0.27 5.83 9.55
C GLY A 80 -0.86 6.89 10.49
N ASP A 81 -0.30 8.10 10.43
CA ASP A 81 -0.71 9.25 11.25
C ASP A 81 -2.01 9.94 10.80
#